data_AF-A0A974AMF5-F1
#
_entry.id   AF-A0A974AMF5-F1
#
_cell.length_a   1.000
_cell.length_b   1.000
_cell.length_c   1.000
_cell.angle_alpha   90.00
_cell.angle_beta   90.00
_cell.angle_gamma   90.00
#
_symmetry.space_group_name_H-M   'P 1'
#
loop_
_entity.id
_entity.type
_entity.pdbx_description
1 polymer ?
#
loop_
_entity_poly.entity_id
_entity_poly.type
_entity_poly.pdbx_seq_one_letter_code
_entity_poly.pdbx_strand_id
1 'polypeptide(L)'
;CEDAEAVMVGLGSVTDDVEAVVTYLRGKGQKVGLVAVKMLQPFPEAEIVAALAGKKAVTVLERSDQTALTTLVTQVLFKARENAQQVRHPGIPALKELPQLTTAIFGLGGHDLQPRHLIAAFKNMASGKSAPLVYLGSQFFAKNPSPRVGELQARLKAAYPETELMALETEANPKLLPDAAFRVRFHSVGGYGTIASGKLLTDILAGVLGMHSKSAPKYGSEKSGAPTNYYITLSPEPIKITNAELEDVEIVISPDHKVFSHTNPLRGLAEGGTFILQTNATAEEVWKELPAAARKTIRDRKIRFYIIDAFAVAKKHAPTPELETRMMGIAFIGAIAGHVDRVAADASADAILEKIRQQILQKFGSKGGAVVDGNMGVIREGVEATRKVDYESAAFADVEGKFAPIMLRNVSLSASMCKPSGTSSCG
;
A
#
# COMPACT_ATOMS: atom_id res chain seq x y z
N CYS A 1 -7.47 25.12 -11.46
CA CYS A 1 -7.69 25.73 -10.12
C CYS A 1 -8.46 27.04 -10.17
N GLU A 2 -9.16 27.38 -11.27
CA GLU A 2 -9.75 28.70 -11.47
C GLU A 2 -10.84 29.02 -10.42
N ASP A 3 -11.75 28.08 -10.19
CA ASP A 3 -12.87 28.20 -9.24
C ASP A 3 -12.55 27.72 -7.80
N ALA A 4 -11.34 27.23 -7.55
CA ALA A 4 -10.99 26.63 -6.26
C ALA A 4 -10.97 27.70 -5.15
N GLU A 5 -11.46 27.34 -3.96
CA GLU A 5 -11.42 28.18 -2.75
C GLU A 5 -10.35 27.70 -1.75
N ALA A 6 -10.11 26.38 -1.69
CA ALA A 6 -9.08 25.76 -0.88
C ALA A 6 -8.04 25.06 -1.76
N VAL A 7 -6.76 25.33 -1.54
CA VAL A 7 -5.67 24.85 -2.39
C VAL A 7 -4.56 24.21 -1.58
N MET A 8 -4.05 23.06 -2.03
CA MET A 8 -2.79 22.53 -1.53
C MET A 8 -1.64 22.97 -2.43
N VAL A 9 -0.51 23.37 -1.85
CA VAL A 9 0.75 23.60 -2.55
C VAL A 9 1.71 22.48 -2.17
N GLY A 10 2.31 21.80 -3.14
CA GLY A 10 3.21 20.69 -2.86
C GLY A 10 4.30 20.52 -3.91
N LEU A 11 5.31 19.72 -3.55
CA LEU A 11 6.47 19.39 -4.39
C LEU A 11 6.68 17.87 -4.38
N GLY A 12 7.05 17.30 -5.54
CA GLY A 12 7.37 15.88 -5.67
C GLY A 12 6.14 14.97 -5.79
N SER A 13 6.31 13.68 -5.43
CA SER A 13 5.31 12.63 -5.70
C SER A 13 3.96 12.87 -5.04
N VAL A 14 3.90 13.58 -3.91
CA VAL A 14 2.64 13.91 -3.23
C VAL A 14 1.68 14.70 -4.12
N THR A 15 2.20 15.41 -5.12
CA THR A 15 1.36 16.19 -6.03
C THR A 15 0.41 15.29 -6.84
N ASP A 16 0.81 14.06 -7.16
CA ASP A 16 -0.07 13.11 -7.86
C ASP A 16 -1.16 12.56 -6.92
N ASP A 17 -0.83 12.29 -5.65
CA ASP A 17 -1.81 11.88 -4.63
C ASP A 17 -2.88 12.97 -4.40
N VAL A 18 -2.43 14.22 -4.30
CA VAL A 18 -3.35 15.35 -4.15
C VAL A 18 -4.20 15.52 -5.39
N GLU A 19 -3.65 15.34 -6.59
CA GLU A 19 -4.42 15.43 -7.83
C GLU A 19 -5.53 14.36 -7.89
N ALA A 20 -5.22 13.12 -7.47
CA ALA A 20 -6.22 12.05 -7.36
C ALA A 20 -7.34 12.42 -6.38
N VAL A 21 -6.98 12.96 -5.21
CA VAL A 21 -7.95 13.40 -4.18
C VAL A 21 -8.76 14.61 -4.64
N VAL A 22 -8.13 15.59 -5.29
CA VAL A 22 -8.80 16.77 -5.86
C VAL A 22 -9.82 16.34 -6.92
N THR A 23 -9.46 15.41 -7.80
CA THR A 23 -10.38 14.87 -8.82
C THR A 23 -11.62 14.26 -8.17
N TYR A 24 -11.42 13.43 -7.14
CA TYR A 24 -12.51 12.82 -6.37
C TYR A 24 -13.39 13.85 -5.64
N LEU A 25 -12.79 14.82 -4.95
CA LEU A 25 -13.54 15.84 -4.20
C LEU A 25 -14.29 16.81 -5.13
N ARG A 26 -13.69 17.18 -6.27
CA ARG A 26 -14.35 17.99 -7.30
C ARG A 26 -15.50 17.24 -7.95
N GLY A 27 -15.39 15.92 -8.15
CA GLY A 27 -16.51 15.06 -8.58
C GLY A 27 -17.70 15.08 -7.59
N LYS A 28 -17.47 15.52 -6.35
CA LYS A 28 -18.49 15.75 -5.32
C LYS A 28 -18.89 17.23 -5.17
N GLY A 29 -18.51 18.09 -6.12
CA GLY A 29 -18.84 19.51 -6.13
C GLY A 29 -17.98 20.39 -5.20
N GLN A 30 -16.90 19.86 -4.61
CA GLN A 30 -16.04 20.67 -3.75
C GLN A 30 -15.07 21.53 -4.57
N LYS A 31 -14.96 22.81 -4.22
CA LYS A 31 -14.06 23.78 -4.87
C LYS A 31 -12.64 23.70 -4.33
N VAL A 32 -11.99 22.57 -4.58
CA VAL A 32 -10.61 22.31 -4.16
C VAL A 32 -9.63 22.33 -5.34
N GLY A 33 -8.36 22.58 -5.07
CA GLY A 33 -7.31 22.63 -6.08
C GLY A 33 -5.93 22.24 -5.55
N LEU A 34 -4.99 22.11 -6.51
CA LEU A 34 -3.59 21.80 -6.29
C LEU A 34 -2.71 22.79 -7.06
N VAL A 35 -1.63 23.25 -6.44
CA VAL A 35 -0.50 23.91 -7.09
C VAL A 35 0.71 23.01 -6.91
N ALA A 36 1.14 22.37 -8.01
CA ALA A 36 2.29 21.49 -8.02
C ALA A 36 3.55 22.27 -8.41
N VAL A 37 4.44 22.49 -7.44
CA VAL A 37 5.73 23.13 -7.70
C VAL A 37 6.64 22.12 -8.41
N LYS A 38 7.16 22.49 -9.58
CA LYS A 38 8.07 21.64 -10.38
C LYS A 38 9.51 22.14 -10.34
N MET A 39 9.71 23.46 -10.28
CA MET A 39 11.02 24.10 -10.14
C MET A 39 11.07 24.78 -8.78
N LEU A 40 11.91 24.29 -7.87
CA LEU A 40 12.07 24.89 -6.54
C LEU A 40 13.04 26.08 -6.58
N GLN A 41 14.06 26.00 -7.44
CA GLN A 41 15.07 27.04 -7.62
C GLN A 41 15.40 27.21 -9.11
N PRO A 42 15.34 28.43 -9.68
CA PRO A 42 14.78 29.64 -9.05
C PRO A 42 13.30 29.45 -8.69
N PHE A 43 12.86 30.00 -7.56
CA PHE A 43 11.48 29.84 -7.09
C PHE A 43 10.51 30.67 -7.97
N PRO A 44 9.41 30.09 -8.50
CA PRO A 44 8.52 30.75 -9.46
C PRO A 44 7.55 31.71 -8.74
N GLU A 45 8.09 32.85 -8.30
CA GLU A 45 7.39 33.76 -7.39
C GLU A 45 6.09 34.31 -7.97
N ALA A 46 6.13 34.79 -9.20
CA ALA A 46 4.98 35.41 -9.87
C ALA A 46 3.85 34.41 -10.11
N GLU A 47 4.19 33.20 -10.55
CA GLU A 47 3.25 32.13 -10.84
C GLU A 47 2.57 31.59 -9.58
N ILE A 48 3.31 31.47 -8.47
CA ILE A 48 2.73 31.07 -7.18
C ILE A 48 1.69 32.10 -6.73
N VAL A 49 2.02 33.40 -6.78
CA VAL A 49 1.07 34.44 -6.40
C VAL A 49 -0.16 34.43 -7.31
N ALA A 50 0.04 34.33 -8.62
CA ALA A 50 -1.06 34.27 -9.58
C ALA A 50 -1.97 33.06 -9.32
N ALA A 51 -1.40 31.89 -9.02
CA ALA A 51 -2.18 30.67 -8.75
C ALA A 51 -2.94 30.71 -7.41
N LEU A 52 -2.42 31.44 -6.42
CA LEU A 52 -3.00 31.57 -5.08
C LEU A 52 -3.89 32.81 -4.91
N ALA A 53 -3.98 33.68 -5.92
CA ALA A 53 -4.84 34.85 -5.88
C ALA A 53 -6.32 34.47 -5.67
N GLY A 54 -6.97 35.13 -4.71
CA GLY A 54 -8.40 34.94 -4.39
C GLY A 54 -8.74 33.63 -3.68
N LYS A 55 -7.75 32.81 -3.30
CA LYS A 55 -7.97 31.58 -2.52
C LYS A 55 -8.22 31.94 -1.06
N LYS A 56 -9.12 31.20 -0.39
CA LYS A 56 -9.48 31.42 1.02
C LYS A 56 -8.52 30.73 1.98
N ALA A 57 -8.10 29.52 1.62
CA ALA A 57 -7.22 28.69 2.44
C ALA A 57 -6.17 27.98 1.58
N VAL A 58 -4.95 27.94 2.08
CA VAL A 58 -3.80 27.28 1.46
C VAL A 58 -3.12 26.36 2.48
N THR A 59 -2.96 25.09 2.13
CA THR A 59 -2.13 24.15 2.89
C THR A 59 -0.86 23.84 2.11
N VAL A 60 0.31 24.13 2.68
CA VAL A 60 1.61 23.78 2.07
C VAL A 60 2.06 22.43 2.60
N LEU A 61 2.30 21.49 1.70
CA LEU A 61 2.71 20.12 2.00
C LEU A 61 4.24 20.04 2.09
N GLU A 62 4.73 19.62 3.25
CA GLU A 62 6.15 19.53 3.57
C GLU A 62 6.56 18.10 3.85
N ARG A 63 7.62 17.64 3.18
CA ARG A 63 8.25 16.35 3.48
C ARG A 63 9.54 16.54 4.29
N SER A 64 9.57 17.56 5.13
CA SER A 64 10.70 17.97 5.97
C SER A 64 10.18 18.79 7.16
N ASP A 65 10.87 18.70 8.29
CA ASP A 65 10.61 19.50 9.49
C ASP A 65 11.13 20.95 9.37
N GLN A 66 12.04 21.21 8.44
CA GLN A 66 12.56 22.58 8.18
C GLN A 66 11.56 23.48 7.46
N THR A 67 10.52 22.91 6.82
CA THR A 67 9.41 23.64 6.17
C THR A 67 9.85 24.72 5.13
N ALA A 68 10.84 24.39 4.30
CA ALA A 68 11.45 25.35 3.37
C ALA A 68 10.47 25.83 2.29
N LEU A 69 9.60 24.96 1.77
CA LEU A 69 8.62 25.33 0.75
C LEU A 69 7.59 26.31 1.32
N THR A 70 7.16 26.08 2.56
CA THR A 70 6.24 26.94 3.31
C THR A 70 6.87 28.31 3.50
N THR A 71 8.15 28.36 3.87
CA THR A 71 8.89 29.62 4.01
C THR A 71 8.88 30.41 2.71
N LEU A 72 9.21 29.76 1.58
CA LEU A 72 9.22 30.40 0.26
C LEU A 72 7.83 30.89 -0.16
N VAL A 73 6.79 30.06 -0.01
CA VAL A 73 5.39 30.44 -0.31
C VAL A 73 4.95 31.62 0.56
N THR A 74 5.24 31.59 1.87
CA THR A 74 4.87 32.66 2.80
C THR A 74 5.55 33.98 2.43
N GLN A 75 6.85 33.95 2.17
CA GLN A 75 7.62 35.12 1.76
C GLN A 75 7.04 35.74 0.49
N VAL A 76 6.69 34.92 -0.50
CA VAL A 76 6.16 35.42 -1.78
C VAL A 76 4.77 36.04 -1.65
N LEU A 77 3.91 35.46 -0.80
CA LEU A 77 2.61 36.03 -0.49
C LEU A 77 2.74 37.37 0.24
N PHE A 78 3.72 37.53 1.13
CA PHE A 78 4.02 38.81 1.77
C PHE A 78 4.56 39.84 0.78
N LYS A 79 5.48 39.48 -0.12
CA LYS A 79 5.94 40.36 -1.22
C LYS A 79 4.76 40.85 -2.07
N ALA A 80 3.84 39.94 -2.42
CA ALA A 80 2.63 40.28 -3.17
C ALA A 80 1.70 41.23 -2.38
N ARG A 81 1.57 41.04 -1.07
CA ARG A 81 0.77 41.90 -0.19
C ARG A 81 1.35 43.31 -0.10
N GLU A 82 2.67 43.44 -0.02
CA GLU A 82 3.36 44.72 -0.08
C GLU A 82 3.13 45.42 -1.42
N ASN A 83 3.22 44.70 -2.54
CA ASN A 83 2.93 45.21 -3.88
C ASN A 83 1.50 45.75 -4.05
N ALA A 84 0.55 45.31 -3.23
CA ALA A 84 -0.81 45.86 -3.23
C ALA A 84 -0.92 47.24 -2.56
N GLN A 85 0.06 47.63 -1.75
CA GLN A 85 0.15 48.96 -1.14
C GLN A 85 1.04 49.88 -1.97
N GLN A 86 2.22 49.39 -2.33
CA GLN A 86 3.21 50.08 -3.14
C GLN A 86 4.03 49.04 -3.91
N VAL A 87 4.27 49.27 -5.20
CA VAL A 87 5.10 48.36 -6.01
C VAL A 87 6.54 48.37 -5.48
N ARG A 88 6.95 47.30 -4.78
CA ARG A 88 8.28 47.11 -4.17
C ARG A 88 9.07 45.95 -4.81
N HIS A 89 8.37 44.94 -5.33
CA HIS A 89 8.96 43.71 -5.86
C HIS A 89 8.61 43.55 -7.35
N PRO A 90 9.49 43.94 -8.28
CA PRO A 90 9.23 43.83 -9.72
C PRO A 90 8.89 42.40 -10.16
N GLY A 91 7.91 42.25 -11.06
CA GLY A 91 7.50 40.97 -11.61
C GLY A 91 6.54 40.14 -10.73
N ILE A 92 6.34 40.51 -9.46
CA ILE A 92 5.41 39.81 -8.56
C ILE A 92 4.04 40.51 -8.58
N PRO A 93 2.93 39.81 -8.91
CA PRO A 93 1.60 40.41 -8.87
C PRO A 93 1.20 40.90 -7.48
N ALA A 94 0.37 41.94 -7.40
CA ALA A 94 -0.18 42.43 -6.14
C ALA A 94 -1.29 41.50 -5.61
N LEU A 95 -1.32 41.28 -4.30
CA LEU A 95 -2.34 40.48 -3.63
C LEU A 95 -3.03 41.30 -2.52
N LYS A 96 -4.36 41.46 -2.60
CA LYS A 96 -5.12 42.30 -1.66
C LYS A 96 -5.31 41.64 -0.30
N GLU A 97 -5.59 40.35 -0.29
CA GLU A 97 -5.89 39.56 0.92
C GLU A 97 -5.05 38.30 0.92
N LEU A 98 -4.55 37.93 2.09
CA LEU A 98 -3.80 36.69 2.29
C LEU A 98 -4.76 35.53 2.57
N PRO A 99 -4.55 34.35 1.99
CA PRO A 99 -5.28 33.16 2.40
C PRO A 99 -4.89 32.75 3.83
N GLN A 100 -5.76 32.01 4.51
CA GLN A 100 -5.36 31.27 5.71
C GLN A 100 -4.30 30.23 5.31
N LEU A 101 -3.12 30.29 5.92
CA LEU A 101 -2.02 29.39 5.61
C LEU A 101 -1.86 28.32 6.70
N THR A 102 -1.74 27.06 6.28
CA THR A 102 -1.39 25.93 7.14
C THR A 102 -0.22 25.18 6.55
N THR A 103 0.72 24.78 7.40
CA THR A 103 1.78 23.84 7.05
C THR A 103 1.35 22.42 7.40
N ALA A 104 1.51 21.48 6.48
CA ALA A 104 1.20 20.08 6.69
C ALA A 104 2.44 19.23 6.44
N ILE A 105 3.07 18.75 7.51
CA ILE A 105 4.21 17.85 7.44
C ILE A 105 3.73 16.42 7.20
N PHE A 106 4.35 15.72 6.27
CA PHE A 106 4.00 14.34 5.96
C PHE A 106 5.24 13.52 5.56
N GLY A 107 5.09 12.21 5.49
CA GLY A 107 6.05 11.36 4.77
C GLY A 107 7.45 11.26 5.39
N LEU A 108 7.63 11.70 6.64
CA LEU A 108 8.91 11.62 7.37
C LEU A 108 9.33 10.16 7.53
N GLY A 109 10.62 9.87 7.30
CA GLY A 109 11.16 8.51 7.41
C GLY A 109 10.52 7.48 6.47
N GLY A 110 9.85 7.92 5.39
CA GLY A 110 9.11 7.04 4.50
C GLY A 110 7.78 6.54 5.05
N HIS A 111 7.24 7.20 6.08
CA HIS A 111 5.87 6.97 6.56
C HIS A 111 4.88 7.20 5.41
N ASP A 112 3.95 6.28 5.22
CA ASP A 112 3.08 6.33 4.06
C ASP A 112 1.96 7.36 4.24
N LEU A 113 1.55 7.98 3.13
CA LEU A 113 0.46 8.95 3.10
C LEU A 113 -0.75 8.31 2.43
N GLN A 114 -1.88 8.26 3.12
CA GLN A 114 -3.12 7.69 2.62
C GLN A 114 -4.06 8.81 2.11
N PRO A 115 -4.92 8.53 1.11
CA PRO A 115 -5.89 9.51 0.60
C PRO A 115 -6.77 10.16 1.67
N ARG A 116 -7.16 9.41 2.71
CA ARG A 116 -7.94 9.96 3.84
C ARG A 116 -7.22 11.11 4.57
N HIS A 117 -5.89 11.10 4.61
CA HIS A 117 -5.11 12.15 5.28
C HIS A 117 -5.19 13.47 4.50
N LEU A 118 -5.12 13.39 3.17
CA LEU A 118 -5.29 14.55 2.28
C LEU A 118 -6.72 15.09 2.32
N ILE A 119 -7.73 14.21 2.36
CA ILE A 119 -9.14 14.63 2.54
C ILE A 119 -9.32 15.34 3.88
N ALA A 120 -8.74 14.82 4.96
CA ALA A 120 -8.79 15.46 6.27
C ALA A 120 -8.18 16.87 6.24
N ALA A 121 -7.08 17.08 5.51
CA ALA A 121 -6.48 18.40 5.34
C ALA A 121 -7.37 19.37 4.53
N PHE A 122 -8.07 18.90 3.49
CA PHE A 122 -9.10 19.73 2.82
C PHE A 122 -10.27 20.08 3.74
N LYS A 123 -10.74 19.15 4.57
CA LYS A 123 -11.78 19.40 5.58
C LYS A 123 -11.31 20.41 6.63
N ASN A 124 -10.06 20.31 7.07
CA ASN A 124 -9.46 21.27 8.01
C ASN A 124 -9.51 22.70 7.43
N MET A 125 -9.10 22.89 6.17
CA MET A 125 -9.19 24.18 5.47
C MET A 125 -10.62 24.74 5.42
N ALA A 126 -11.63 23.89 5.25
CA ALA A 126 -13.03 24.32 5.21
C ALA A 126 -13.58 24.74 6.59
N SER A 127 -12.98 24.27 7.69
CA SER A 127 -13.46 24.56 9.05
C SER A 127 -13.17 26.00 9.52
N GLY A 128 -12.21 26.68 8.89
CA GLY A 128 -11.70 28.00 9.31
C GLY A 128 -10.91 28.00 10.63
N LYS A 129 -10.86 26.88 11.36
CA LYS A 129 -10.18 26.71 12.65
C LYS A 129 -8.87 25.92 12.52
N SER A 130 -8.18 26.09 11.40
CA SER A 130 -6.97 25.33 11.08
C SER A 130 -5.83 25.71 12.01
N ALA A 131 -5.18 24.71 12.61
CA ALA A 131 -3.88 24.90 13.25
C ALA A 131 -2.85 25.39 12.20
N PRO A 132 -1.85 26.20 12.60
CA PRO A 132 -0.82 26.67 11.68
C PRO A 132 0.09 25.53 11.19
N LEU A 133 0.21 24.46 11.97
CA LEU A 133 1.02 23.28 11.66
C LEU A 133 0.28 22.00 12.01
N VAL A 134 0.21 21.06 11.07
CA VAL A 134 -0.37 19.73 11.25
C VAL A 134 0.54 18.65 10.68
N TYR A 135 0.37 17.41 11.13
CA TYR A 135 1.01 16.22 10.60
C TYR A 135 -0.01 15.33 9.90
N LEU A 136 0.26 14.98 8.64
CA LEU A 136 -0.58 14.07 7.87
C LEU A 136 -0.03 12.64 7.98
N GLY A 137 -0.88 11.74 8.47
CA GLY A 137 -0.54 10.34 8.69
C GLY A 137 0.03 10.01 10.07
N SER A 138 0.31 11.02 10.89
CA SER A 138 0.67 10.83 12.30
C SER A 138 -0.55 11.04 13.20
N GLN A 139 -0.60 10.29 14.30
CA GLN A 139 -1.59 10.46 15.37
C GLN A 139 -0.84 10.54 16.70
N PHE A 140 -1.14 11.56 17.51
CA PHE A 140 -0.53 11.74 18.83
C PHE A 140 -1.32 11.02 19.92
N PHE A 141 -2.64 10.90 19.73
CA PHE A 141 -3.54 10.40 20.75
C PHE A 141 -4.44 9.26 20.22
N ALA A 142 -4.35 8.09 20.83
CA ALA A 142 -5.27 6.99 20.62
C ALA A 142 -6.58 7.24 21.39
N LYS A 143 -7.72 7.00 20.75
CA LYS A 143 -9.05 7.19 21.35
C LYS A 143 -9.31 6.27 22.54
N ASN A 144 -8.83 5.02 22.46
CA ASN A 144 -8.99 3.99 23.49
C ASN A 144 -7.62 3.39 23.85
N PRO A 145 -6.77 4.12 24.58
CA PRO A 145 -5.44 3.64 24.90
C PRO A 145 -5.47 2.60 26.02
N SER A 146 -4.49 1.68 26.02
CA SER A 146 -4.22 0.86 27.20
C SER A 146 -3.77 1.76 28.36
N PRO A 147 -3.89 1.33 29.63
CA PRO A 147 -3.51 2.16 30.78
C PRO A 147 -2.11 2.78 30.67
N ARG A 148 -1.11 1.97 30.29
CA ARG A 148 0.27 2.43 30.05
C ARG A 148 0.38 3.50 28.95
N VAL A 149 -0.36 3.34 27.86
CA VAL A 149 -0.37 4.30 26.74
C VAL A 149 -1.14 5.57 27.14
N GLY A 150 -2.18 5.44 27.98
CA GLY A 150 -2.92 6.56 28.56
C GLY A 150 -2.03 7.47 29.39
N GLU A 151 -1.21 6.91 30.28
CA GLU A 151 -0.24 7.67 31.09
C GLU A 151 0.79 8.41 30.23
N LEU A 152 1.33 7.75 29.20
CA LEU A 152 2.28 8.38 28.27
C LEU A 152 1.64 9.55 27.50
N GLN A 153 0.42 9.38 27.03
CA GLN A 153 -0.32 10.45 26.35
C GLN A 153 -0.68 11.60 27.28
N ALA A 154 -1.05 11.33 28.53
CA ALA A 154 -1.32 12.38 29.52
C ALA A 154 -0.07 13.25 29.77
N ARG A 155 1.11 12.61 29.87
CA ARG A 155 2.39 13.31 29.96
C ARG A 155 2.69 14.13 28.70
N LEU A 156 2.41 13.58 27.52
CA LEU A 156 2.59 14.29 26.25
C LEU A 156 1.69 15.53 26.17
N LYS A 157 0.40 15.41 26.52
CA LYS A 157 -0.54 16.54 26.57
C LYS A 157 -0.11 17.63 27.53
N ALA A 158 0.37 17.25 28.71
CA ALA A 158 0.83 18.20 29.71
C ALA A 158 2.10 18.96 29.25
N ALA A 159 3.01 18.27 28.55
CA ALA A 159 4.27 18.86 28.08
C ALA A 159 4.12 19.65 26.77
N TYR A 160 3.22 19.22 25.88
CA TYR A 160 3.03 19.76 24.53
C TYR A 160 1.54 19.85 24.17
N PRO A 161 0.78 20.75 24.83
CA PRO A 161 -0.68 20.84 24.65
C PRO A 161 -1.09 21.16 23.21
N GLU A 162 -0.24 21.84 22.44
CA GLU A 162 -0.48 22.16 21.03
C GLU A 162 -0.62 20.92 20.14
N THR A 163 -0.02 19.79 20.53
CA THR A 163 -0.09 18.52 19.76
C THR A 163 -1.51 18.00 19.60
N GLU A 164 -2.45 18.43 20.46
CA GLU A 164 -3.87 18.10 20.35
C GLU A 164 -4.50 18.64 19.06
N LEU A 165 -3.94 19.71 18.49
CA LEU A 165 -4.42 20.34 17.25
C LEU A 165 -3.58 19.96 16.02
N MET A 166 -2.48 19.22 16.21
CA MET A 166 -1.53 18.89 15.14
C MET A 166 -1.85 17.60 14.40
N ALA A 167 -2.74 16.75 14.90
CA ALA A 167 -3.24 15.58 14.19
C ALA A 167 -4.67 15.82 13.71
N LEU A 168 -4.94 15.44 12.47
CA LEU A 168 -6.28 15.56 11.90
C LEU A 168 -7.08 14.26 12.09
N GLU A 169 -8.36 14.42 12.40
CA GLU A 169 -9.31 13.32 12.40
C GLU A 169 -9.53 12.82 10.97
N THR A 170 -9.54 11.50 10.81
CA THR A 170 -9.60 10.86 9.50
C THR A 170 -10.76 9.87 9.43
N GLU A 171 -11.30 9.72 8.23
CA GLU A 171 -12.32 8.71 7.91
C GLU A 171 -11.67 7.53 7.15
N ALA A 172 -12.47 6.55 6.76
CA ALA A 172 -12.00 5.47 5.89
C ALA A 172 -11.43 6.01 4.57
N ASN A 173 -10.53 5.24 3.94
CA ASN A 173 -10.01 5.61 2.63
C ASN A 173 -11.15 5.66 1.61
N PRO A 174 -11.24 6.73 0.80
CA PRO A 174 -12.15 6.77 -0.33
C PRO A 174 -11.75 5.76 -1.41
N LYS A 175 -12.71 5.35 -2.23
CA LYS A 175 -12.44 4.67 -3.50
C LYS A 175 -12.05 5.72 -4.55
N LEU A 176 -10.75 5.83 -4.82
CA LEU A 176 -10.22 6.76 -5.85
C LEU A 176 -10.01 6.09 -7.21
N LEU A 177 -9.88 4.76 -7.24
CA LEU A 177 -9.67 4.02 -8.47
C LEU A 177 -11.02 3.63 -9.10
N PRO A 178 -11.10 3.49 -10.44
CA PRO A 178 -12.31 3.03 -11.11
C PRO A 178 -12.68 1.59 -10.70
N ASP A 179 -13.93 1.19 -10.95
CA ASP A 179 -14.47 -0.11 -10.48
C ASP A 179 -13.72 -1.34 -11.01
N ALA A 180 -13.21 -1.23 -12.24
CA ALA A 180 -12.40 -2.27 -12.89
C ALA A 180 -10.99 -2.40 -12.30
N ALA A 181 -10.49 -1.37 -11.62
CA ALA A 181 -9.18 -1.44 -10.97
C ALA A 181 -9.20 -2.38 -9.76
N PHE A 182 -8.05 -2.94 -9.45
CA PHE A 182 -7.87 -3.80 -8.28
C PHE A 182 -6.43 -3.81 -7.81
N ARG A 183 -6.25 -4.29 -6.57
CA ARG A 183 -4.99 -4.27 -5.84
C ARG A 183 -4.66 -5.66 -5.33
N VAL A 184 -3.38 -5.98 -5.39
CA VAL A 184 -2.82 -7.26 -4.93
C VAL A 184 -1.76 -6.97 -3.87
N ARG A 185 -1.73 -7.80 -2.82
CA ARG A 185 -0.68 -7.75 -1.81
C ARG A 185 -0.07 -9.13 -1.58
N PHE A 186 1.24 -9.21 -1.63
CA PHE A 186 1.99 -10.37 -1.16
C PHE A 186 2.35 -10.21 0.31
N HIS A 187 2.27 -11.32 1.05
CA HIS A 187 2.87 -11.49 2.37
C HIS A 187 3.85 -12.64 2.35
N SER A 188 5.13 -12.36 2.55
CA SER A 188 6.20 -13.33 2.45
C SER A 188 7.36 -13.01 3.40
N VAL A 189 8.46 -13.73 3.27
CA VAL A 189 9.71 -13.51 4.01
C VAL A 189 10.90 -13.40 3.06
N GLY A 190 11.95 -12.69 3.50
CA GLY A 190 13.20 -12.60 2.76
C GLY A 190 13.77 -13.98 2.42
N GLY A 191 14.09 -14.19 1.14
CA GLY A 191 14.59 -15.47 0.61
C GLY A 191 13.59 -16.23 -0.29
N TYR A 192 12.29 -15.91 -0.23
CA TYR A 192 11.24 -16.66 -0.94
C TYR A 192 10.96 -16.12 -2.37
N GLY A 193 11.84 -15.28 -2.91
CA GLY A 193 11.75 -14.79 -4.29
C GLY A 193 10.60 -13.81 -4.58
N THR A 194 9.83 -13.39 -3.58
CA THR A 194 8.58 -12.62 -3.73
C THR A 194 8.69 -11.33 -4.52
N ILE A 195 9.83 -10.64 -4.50
CA ILE A 195 10.02 -9.43 -5.30
C ILE A 195 10.06 -9.75 -6.80
N ALA A 196 10.79 -10.80 -7.17
CA ALA A 196 10.89 -11.24 -8.55
C ALA A 196 9.53 -11.76 -9.04
N SER A 197 8.86 -12.56 -8.20
CA SER A 197 7.53 -13.09 -8.47
C SER A 197 6.46 -12.00 -8.58
N GLY A 198 6.49 -11.02 -7.67
CA GLY A 198 5.57 -9.88 -7.67
C GLY A 198 5.76 -8.99 -8.90
N LYS A 199 7.01 -8.72 -9.30
CA LYS A 199 7.29 -8.00 -10.56
C LYS A 199 6.79 -8.78 -11.77
N LEU A 200 7.07 -10.09 -11.83
CA LEU A 200 6.59 -10.94 -12.91
C LEU A 200 5.06 -10.98 -13.00
N LEU A 201 4.38 -11.15 -11.86
CA LEU A 201 2.93 -11.10 -11.81
C LEU A 201 2.40 -9.74 -12.27
N THR A 202 3.03 -8.64 -11.86
CA THR A 202 2.64 -7.29 -12.28
C THR A 202 2.71 -7.15 -13.80
N ASP A 203 3.86 -7.49 -14.40
CA ASP A 203 4.07 -7.39 -15.85
C ASP A 203 3.02 -8.22 -16.62
N ILE A 204 2.78 -9.45 -16.17
CA ILE A 204 1.81 -10.37 -16.80
C ILE A 204 0.39 -9.83 -16.69
N LEU A 205 -0.07 -9.49 -15.48
CA LEU A 205 -1.44 -9.00 -15.29
C LEU A 205 -1.67 -7.69 -16.05
N ALA A 206 -0.71 -6.77 -16.04
CA ALA A 206 -0.78 -5.53 -16.81
C ALA A 206 -0.91 -5.81 -18.32
N GLY A 207 -0.08 -6.70 -18.86
CA GLY A 207 -0.10 -7.05 -20.28
C GLY A 207 -1.34 -7.82 -20.71
N VAL A 208 -1.80 -8.79 -19.91
CA VAL A 208 -2.98 -9.61 -20.21
C VAL A 208 -4.27 -8.79 -20.19
N LEU A 209 -4.38 -7.87 -19.23
CA LEU A 209 -5.58 -7.05 -19.01
C LEU A 209 -5.51 -5.69 -19.73
N GLY A 210 -4.37 -5.33 -20.34
CA GLY A 210 -4.18 -4.03 -20.97
C GLY A 210 -4.29 -2.87 -19.98
N MET A 211 -3.85 -3.07 -18.74
CA MET A 211 -3.99 -2.11 -17.65
C MET A 211 -2.67 -1.39 -17.34
N HIS A 212 -2.78 -0.16 -16.85
CA HIS A 212 -1.70 0.49 -16.13
C HIS A 212 -1.40 -0.26 -14.84
N SER A 213 -0.12 -0.33 -14.47
CA SER A 213 0.33 -0.97 -13.24
C SER A 213 1.22 -0.08 -12.42
N LYS A 214 1.09 -0.20 -11.09
CA LYS A 214 2.03 0.34 -10.12
C LYS A 214 2.41 -0.77 -9.15
N SER A 215 3.69 -0.88 -8.84
CA SER A 215 4.19 -1.83 -7.85
C SER A 215 5.03 -1.14 -6.77
N ALA A 216 4.85 -1.53 -5.52
CA ALA A 216 5.64 -1.04 -4.39
C ALA A 216 6.15 -2.23 -3.54
N PRO A 217 7.43 -2.61 -3.67
CA PRO A 217 8.03 -3.59 -2.77
C PRO A 217 8.38 -2.95 -1.41
N LYS A 218 8.14 -3.67 -0.33
CA LYS A 218 8.50 -3.30 1.06
C LYS A 218 9.37 -4.38 1.68
N TYR A 219 10.49 -3.93 2.25
CA TYR A 219 11.51 -4.78 2.87
C TYR A 219 11.64 -4.48 4.35
N GLY A 220 11.95 -5.52 5.14
CA GLY A 220 12.53 -5.33 6.45
C GLY A 220 13.97 -4.82 6.36
N SER A 221 14.50 -4.35 7.49
CA SER A 221 15.90 -3.93 7.63
C SER A 221 16.88 -5.09 7.48
N GLU A 222 16.45 -6.30 7.82
CA GLU A 222 17.26 -7.51 7.80
C GLU A 222 17.36 -8.08 6.37
N LYS A 223 18.55 -8.56 6.01
CA LYS A 223 18.83 -9.09 4.67
C LYS A 223 18.06 -10.38 4.33
N SER A 224 17.65 -11.16 5.33
CA SER A 224 17.03 -12.48 5.19
C SER A 224 16.02 -12.74 6.30
N GLY A 225 14.95 -13.50 6.01
CA GLY A 225 13.98 -13.96 7.00
C GLY A 225 13.02 -12.91 7.54
N ALA A 226 13.27 -11.62 7.34
CA ALA A 226 12.33 -10.56 7.70
C ALA A 226 11.06 -10.63 6.84
N PRO A 227 9.89 -10.29 7.41
CA PRO A 227 8.66 -10.13 6.65
C PRO A 227 8.84 -9.14 5.49
N THR A 228 8.31 -9.50 4.33
CA THR A 228 8.35 -8.68 3.11
C THR A 228 6.99 -8.63 2.48
N ASN A 229 6.59 -7.44 2.05
CA ASN A 229 5.33 -7.21 1.36
C ASN A 229 5.59 -6.71 -0.05
N TYR A 230 4.73 -7.07 -0.99
CA TYR A 230 4.76 -6.52 -2.34
C TYR A 230 3.36 -6.09 -2.71
N TYR A 231 3.20 -4.83 -3.09
CA TYR A 231 1.91 -4.26 -3.43
C TYR A 231 1.83 -4.04 -4.94
N ILE A 232 0.68 -4.37 -5.54
CA ILE A 232 0.37 -4.14 -6.94
C ILE A 232 -0.94 -3.36 -6.99
N THR A 233 -1.03 -2.36 -7.83
CA THR A 233 -2.28 -1.73 -8.25
C THR A 233 -2.37 -1.85 -9.77
N LEU A 234 -3.51 -2.31 -10.27
CA LEU A 234 -3.83 -2.42 -11.69
C LEU A 234 -5.07 -1.57 -11.96
N SER A 235 -5.05 -0.80 -13.03
CA SER A 235 -6.13 0.13 -13.37
C SER A 235 -6.20 0.35 -14.89
N PRO A 236 -7.40 0.48 -15.48
CA PRO A 236 -7.55 0.89 -16.88
C PRO A 236 -7.08 2.35 -17.13
N GLU A 237 -6.98 3.16 -16.07
CA GLU A 237 -6.51 4.54 -16.11
C GLU A 237 -5.16 4.71 -15.39
N PRO A 238 -4.36 5.75 -15.72
CA PRO A 238 -3.11 6.04 -15.02
C PRO A 238 -3.29 6.14 -13.50
N ILE A 239 -2.45 5.42 -12.76
CA ILE A 239 -2.52 5.33 -11.29
C ILE A 239 -1.77 6.52 -10.67
N LYS A 240 -2.50 7.48 -10.13
CA LYS A 240 -1.93 8.69 -9.49
C LYS A 240 -1.67 8.55 -7.98
N ILE A 241 -2.24 7.53 -7.34
CA ILE A 241 -2.03 7.28 -5.91
C ILE A 241 -0.61 6.72 -5.74
N THR A 242 0.27 7.42 -5.03
CA THR A 242 1.70 7.08 -4.89
C THR A 242 2.04 6.29 -3.63
N ASN A 243 1.09 6.16 -2.69
CA ASN A 243 1.21 5.36 -1.46
C ASN A 243 1.84 3.96 -1.65
N ALA A 244 2.85 3.63 -0.84
CA ALA A 244 3.58 2.37 -0.96
C ALA A 244 2.87 1.21 -0.25
N GLU A 245 2.14 1.50 0.82
CA GLU A 245 1.44 0.51 1.64
C GLU A 245 -0.07 0.62 1.38
N LEU A 246 -0.59 -0.35 0.62
CA LEU A 246 -2.03 -0.44 0.37
C LEU A 246 -2.69 -1.03 1.61
N GLU A 247 -3.50 -0.22 2.27
CA GLU A 247 -4.27 -0.68 3.41
C GLU A 247 -5.43 -1.57 3.00
N ASP A 248 -6.12 -1.21 1.91
CA ASP A 248 -7.22 -1.99 1.35
C ASP A 248 -6.79 -2.67 0.05
N VAL A 249 -7.08 -3.97 -0.08
CA VAL A 249 -6.75 -4.77 -1.28
C VAL A 249 -7.84 -5.78 -1.61
N GLU A 250 -7.93 -6.15 -2.88
CA GLU A 250 -8.89 -7.14 -3.37
C GLU A 250 -8.33 -8.56 -3.33
N ILE A 251 -7.00 -8.70 -3.41
CA ILE A 251 -6.31 -10.00 -3.50
C ILE A 251 -5.10 -10.01 -2.56
N VAL A 252 -4.97 -11.08 -1.77
CA VAL A 252 -3.78 -11.36 -0.96
C VAL A 252 -3.18 -12.70 -1.36
N ILE A 253 -1.87 -12.73 -1.57
CA ILE A 253 -1.10 -13.92 -1.89
C ILE A 253 -0.07 -14.13 -0.79
N SER A 254 0.05 -15.34 -0.28
CA SER A 254 1.05 -15.65 0.72
C SER A 254 1.90 -16.85 0.32
N PRO A 255 3.11 -16.60 -0.23
CA PRO A 255 4.11 -17.64 -0.44
C PRO A 255 4.69 -18.22 0.85
N ASP A 256 4.48 -17.56 1.99
CA ASP A 256 4.91 -18.03 3.30
C ASP A 256 3.77 -18.77 4.03
N HIS A 257 3.85 -20.10 4.10
CA HIS A 257 2.90 -20.92 4.88
C HIS A 257 2.75 -20.51 6.35
N LYS A 258 3.73 -19.81 6.96
CA LYS A 258 3.69 -19.37 8.37
C LYS A 258 3.33 -17.90 8.54
N VAL A 259 2.73 -17.26 7.54
CA VAL A 259 2.40 -15.83 7.55
C VAL A 259 1.69 -15.35 8.84
N PHE A 260 0.75 -16.15 9.38
CA PHE A 260 0.00 -15.80 10.60
C PHE A 260 0.84 -15.80 11.89
N SER A 261 2.06 -16.35 11.86
CA SER A 261 2.97 -16.35 13.01
C SER A 261 3.64 -14.99 13.25
N HIS A 262 3.64 -14.11 12.23
CA HIS A 262 4.32 -12.81 12.30
C HIS A 262 3.52 -11.63 11.77
N THR A 263 2.46 -11.84 10.99
CA THR A 263 1.62 -10.76 10.46
C THR A 263 0.17 -11.21 10.28
N ASN A 264 -0.73 -10.26 10.04
CA ASN A 264 -2.11 -10.54 9.68
C ASN A 264 -2.33 -10.27 8.18
N PRO A 265 -2.28 -11.32 7.32
CA PRO A 265 -2.45 -11.15 5.88
C PRO A 265 -3.87 -10.71 5.48
N LEU A 266 -4.87 -10.89 6.36
CA LEU A 266 -6.27 -10.54 6.09
C LEU A 266 -6.59 -9.07 6.40
N ARG A 267 -5.68 -8.33 7.06
CA ARG A 267 -5.92 -6.93 7.41
C ARG A 267 -6.15 -6.08 6.15
N GLY A 268 -7.36 -5.54 6.02
CA GLY A 268 -7.76 -4.71 4.89
C GLY A 268 -7.99 -5.48 3.57
N LEU A 269 -8.08 -6.82 3.63
CA LEU A 269 -8.66 -7.56 2.52
C LEU A 269 -10.16 -7.22 2.44
N ALA A 270 -10.60 -6.79 1.25
CA ALA A 270 -11.98 -6.41 0.97
C ALA A 270 -12.96 -7.56 1.23
N GLU A 271 -14.22 -7.24 1.52
CA GLU A 271 -15.30 -8.24 1.56
C GLU A 271 -15.42 -8.94 0.20
N GLY A 272 -15.59 -10.25 0.21
CA GLY A 272 -15.53 -11.08 -0.99
C GLY A 272 -14.14 -11.18 -1.60
N GLY A 273 -13.09 -10.60 -0.99
CA GLY A 273 -11.72 -10.62 -1.50
C GLY A 273 -11.13 -12.03 -1.58
N THR A 274 -10.02 -12.18 -2.31
CA THR A 274 -9.37 -13.48 -2.50
C THR A 274 -8.11 -13.59 -1.65
N PHE A 275 -7.94 -14.71 -0.94
CA PHE A 275 -6.72 -15.06 -0.21
C PHE A 275 -6.16 -16.39 -0.74
N ILE A 276 -4.90 -16.41 -1.17
CA ILE A 276 -4.23 -17.62 -1.66
C ILE A 276 -3.01 -17.91 -0.79
N LEU A 277 -2.96 -19.07 -0.16
CA LEU A 277 -1.90 -19.49 0.76
C LEU A 277 -1.08 -20.65 0.19
N GLN A 278 0.25 -20.53 0.22
CA GLN A 278 1.14 -21.67 -0.01
C GLN A 278 1.06 -22.62 1.18
N THR A 279 0.82 -23.91 0.91
CA THR A 279 0.83 -24.97 1.92
C THR A 279 0.82 -26.34 1.26
N ASN A 280 1.44 -27.33 1.90
CA ASN A 280 1.34 -28.75 1.55
C ASN A 280 0.30 -29.52 2.39
N ALA A 281 -0.30 -28.86 3.38
CA ALA A 281 -1.34 -29.45 4.23
C ALA A 281 -2.70 -29.47 3.55
N THR A 282 -3.60 -30.33 4.05
CA THR A 282 -4.99 -30.39 3.58
C THR A 282 -5.78 -29.15 3.99
N ALA A 283 -6.90 -28.90 3.31
CA ALA A 283 -7.77 -27.75 3.62
C ALA A 283 -8.24 -27.75 5.07
N GLU A 284 -8.56 -28.92 5.64
CA GLU A 284 -8.98 -29.06 7.03
C GLU A 284 -7.86 -28.75 8.02
N GLU A 285 -6.64 -29.23 7.77
CA GLU A 285 -5.48 -28.97 8.62
C GLU A 285 -5.15 -27.47 8.64
N VAL A 286 -5.10 -26.84 7.46
CA VAL A 286 -4.89 -25.39 7.33
C VAL A 286 -5.94 -24.64 8.12
N TRP A 287 -7.22 -25.00 7.97
CA TRP A 287 -8.30 -24.34 8.70
C TRP A 287 -8.18 -24.47 10.22
N LYS A 288 -7.76 -25.64 10.71
CA LYS A 288 -7.48 -25.91 12.13
C LYS A 288 -6.35 -25.03 12.66
N GLU A 289 -5.29 -24.86 11.89
CA GLU A 289 -4.11 -24.08 12.27
C GLU A 289 -4.34 -22.56 12.27
N LEU A 290 -5.30 -22.05 11.47
CA LEU A 290 -5.58 -20.62 11.43
C LEU A 290 -5.97 -20.07 12.82
N PRO A 291 -5.53 -18.84 13.18
CA PRO A 291 -6.04 -18.18 14.38
C PRO A 291 -7.56 -18.04 14.34
N ALA A 292 -8.23 -18.15 15.50
CA ALA A 292 -9.69 -18.03 15.58
C ALA A 292 -10.21 -16.71 14.98
N ALA A 293 -9.50 -15.60 15.24
CA ALA A 293 -9.83 -14.30 14.65
C ALA A 293 -9.69 -14.28 13.11
N ALA A 294 -8.76 -15.06 12.55
CA ALA A 294 -8.58 -15.19 11.10
C ALA A 294 -9.74 -15.98 10.48
N ARG A 295 -10.12 -17.13 11.07
CA ARG A 295 -11.31 -17.90 10.64
C ARG A 295 -12.58 -17.04 10.67
N LYS A 296 -12.80 -16.32 11.78
CA LYS A 296 -13.93 -15.38 11.92
C LYS A 296 -13.90 -14.32 10.82
N THR A 297 -12.74 -13.71 10.56
CA THR A 297 -12.59 -12.70 9.49
C THR A 297 -12.89 -13.28 8.11
N ILE A 298 -12.41 -14.49 7.81
CA ILE A 298 -12.67 -15.17 6.53
C ILE A 298 -14.17 -15.40 6.32
N ARG A 299 -14.87 -15.88 7.35
CA ARG A 299 -16.34 -16.09 7.31
C ARG A 299 -17.10 -14.77 7.18
N ASP A 300 -16.88 -13.85 8.11
CA ASP A 300 -17.63 -12.59 8.19
C ASP A 300 -17.49 -11.76 6.91
N ARG A 301 -16.29 -11.74 6.33
CA ARG A 301 -15.99 -11.01 5.09
C ARG A 301 -16.16 -11.86 3.83
N LYS A 302 -16.65 -13.10 3.94
CA LYS A 302 -16.87 -14.02 2.81
C LYS A 302 -15.64 -14.13 1.90
N ILE A 303 -14.47 -14.26 2.50
CA ILE A 303 -13.19 -14.28 1.78
C ILE A 303 -13.08 -15.56 0.96
N ARG A 304 -12.84 -15.44 -0.34
CA ARG A 304 -12.52 -16.58 -1.20
C ARG A 304 -11.13 -17.11 -0.85
N PHE A 305 -11.10 -18.14 -0.01
CA PHE A 305 -9.86 -18.71 0.49
C PHE A 305 -9.43 -19.91 -0.37
N TYR A 306 -8.20 -19.85 -0.88
CA TYR A 306 -7.57 -20.90 -1.67
C TYR A 306 -6.22 -21.31 -1.06
N ILE A 307 -5.86 -22.57 -1.29
CA ILE A 307 -4.57 -23.14 -0.93
C ILE A 307 -3.90 -23.74 -2.16
N ILE A 308 -2.57 -23.73 -2.18
CA ILE A 308 -1.76 -24.34 -3.24
C ILE A 308 -0.44 -24.86 -2.67
N ASP A 309 -0.02 -26.07 -3.03
CA ASP A 309 1.35 -26.53 -2.80
C ASP A 309 2.28 -26.04 -3.91
N ALA A 310 2.58 -24.74 -3.87
CA ALA A 310 3.37 -24.07 -4.90
C ALA A 310 4.82 -24.61 -4.99
N PHE A 311 5.36 -25.20 -3.92
CA PHE A 311 6.66 -25.85 -3.94
C PHE A 311 6.60 -27.19 -4.67
N ALA A 312 5.58 -28.02 -4.41
CA ALA A 312 5.40 -29.27 -5.14
C ALA A 312 5.21 -29.03 -6.64
N VAL A 313 4.46 -27.99 -7.01
CA VAL A 313 4.31 -27.57 -8.42
C VAL A 313 5.67 -27.13 -8.98
N ALA A 314 6.37 -26.23 -8.30
CA ALA A 314 7.66 -25.71 -8.78
C ALA A 314 8.70 -26.82 -8.98
N LYS A 315 8.81 -27.76 -8.02
CA LYS A 315 9.79 -28.85 -8.03
C LYS A 315 9.66 -29.78 -9.23
N LYS A 316 8.46 -29.96 -9.78
CA LYS A 316 8.25 -30.82 -10.96
C LYS A 316 8.81 -30.22 -12.25
N HIS A 317 8.86 -28.90 -12.35
CA HIS A 317 9.25 -28.17 -13.56
C HIS A 317 10.61 -27.47 -13.42
N ALA A 318 11.14 -27.36 -12.20
CA ALA A 318 12.41 -26.69 -11.94
C ALA A 318 13.56 -27.48 -12.59
N PRO A 319 14.38 -26.83 -13.45
CA PRO A 319 15.49 -27.52 -14.07
C PRO A 319 16.65 -27.75 -13.09
N THR A 320 16.73 -26.95 -12.01
CA THR A 320 17.67 -27.15 -10.91
C THR A 320 17.01 -26.80 -9.56
N PRO A 321 17.47 -27.38 -8.42
CA PRO A 321 16.92 -27.11 -7.10
C PRO A 321 16.94 -25.63 -6.69
N GLU A 322 17.93 -24.86 -7.12
CA GLU A 322 18.09 -23.44 -6.77
C GLU A 322 17.00 -22.56 -7.42
N LEU A 323 16.32 -23.07 -8.44
CA LEU A 323 15.25 -22.38 -9.15
C LEU A 323 13.86 -22.67 -8.58
N GLU A 324 13.72 -23.70 -7.73
CA GLU A 324 12.42 -24.08 -7.14
C GLU A 324 11.74 -22.89 -6.44
N THR A 325 12.46 -22.19 -5.57
CA THR A 325 11.93 -21.03 -4.85
C THR A 325 11.51 -19.88 -5.78
N ARG A 326 12.20 -19.70 -6.91
CA ARG A 326 11.83 -18.69 -7.91
C ARG A 326 10.58 -19.12 -8.68
N MET A 327 10.49 -20.40 -9.03
CA MET A 327 9.38 -20.97 -9.79
C MET A 327 8.12 -21.16 -8.94
N MET A 328 8.24 -21.28 -7.61
CA MET A 328 7.09 -21.26 -6.69
C MET A 328 6.23 -20.00 -6.90
N GLY A 329 6.86 -18.85 -7.11
CA GLY A 329 6.15 -17.60 -7.40
C GLY A 329 5.31 -17.64 -8.68
N ILE A 330 5.66 -18.51 -9.62
CA ILE A 330 5.00 -18.65 -10.91
C ILE A 330 3.73 -19.50 -10.79
N ALA A 331 3.71 -20.45 -9.86
CA ALA A 331 2.50 -21.23 -9.58
C ALA A 331 1.34 -20.33 -9.13
N PHE A 332 1.64 -19.24 -8.40
CA PHE A 332 0.64 -18.24 -8.01
C PHE A 332 0.07 -17.45 -9.20
N ILE A 333 0.81 -17.29 -10.30
CA ILE A 333 0.27 -16.69 -11.53
C ILE A 333 -0.84 -17.58 -12.08
N GLY A 334 -0.61 -18.90 -12.12
CA GLY A 334 -1.63 -19.88 -12.47
C GLY A 334 -2.84 -19.82 -11.55
N ALA A 335 -2.61 -19.83 -10.23
CA ALA A 335 -3.67 -19.73 -9.23
C ALA A 335 -4.58 -18.50 -9.46
N ILE A 336 -3.99 -17.34 -9.77
CA ILE A 336 -4.75 -16.11 -10.02
C ILE A 336 -5.49 -16.16 -11.34
N ALA A 337 -4.82 -16.60 -12.41
CA ALA A 337 -5.42 -16.68 -13.74
C ALA A 337 -6.62 -17.64 -13.78
N GLY A 338 -6.59 -18.72 -13.00
CA GLY A 338 -7.65 -19.72 -12.96
C GLY A 338 -8.78 -19.44 -11.96
N HIS A 339 -8.52 -18.73 -10.87
CA HIS A 339 -9.45 -18.68 -9.71
C HIS A 339 -9.86 -17.27 -9.27
N VAL A 340 -9.37 -16.22 -9.94
CA VAL A 340 -9.75 -14.84 -9.65
C VAL A 340 -10.60 -14.30 -10.78
N ASP A 341 -11.89 -14.10 -10.52
CA ASP A 341 -12.89 -13.64 -11.50
C ASP A 341 -12.45 -12.39 -12.26
N ARG A 342 -11.85 -11.41 -11.58
CA ARG A 342 -11.38 -10.14 -12.20
C ARG A 342 -10.25 -10.33 -13.23
N VAL A 343 -9.55 -11.46 -13.18
CA VAL A 343 -8.48 -11.82 -14.12
C VAL A 343 -9.01 -12.79 -15.17
N ALA A 344 -9.95 -13.66 -14.78
CA ALA A 344 -10.58 -14.64 -15.65
C ALA A 344 -11.76 -14.09 -16.48
N ALA A 345 -12.25 -12.90 -16.18
CA ALA A 345 -13.41 -12.30 -16.82
C ALA A 345 -13.17 -12.02 -18.31
N ASP A 346 -14.20 -12.27 -19.12
CA ASP A 346 -14.31 -11.91 -20.55
C ASP A 346 -13.41 -12.69 -21.54
N ALA A 347 -12.69 -13.72 -21.09
CA ALA A 347 -11.88 -14.58 -21.96
C ALA A 347 -11.97 -16.06 -21.56
N SER A 348 -11.85 -16.97 -22.55
CA SER A 348 -11.70 -18.40 -22.22
C SER A 348 -10.38 -18.66 -21.49
N ALA A 349 -10.33 -19.73 -20.71
CA ALA A 349 -9.10 -20.15 -20.02
C ALA A 349 -7.91 -20.26 -20.99
N ASP A 350 -8.14 -20.81 -22.19
CA ASP A 350 -7.12 -20.93 -23.23
C ASP A 350 -6.64 -19.56 -23.74
N ALA A 351 -7.54 -18.59 -23.92
CA ALA A 351 -7.17 -17.25 -24.36
C ALA A 351 -6.31 -16.52 -23.31
N ILE A 352 -6.62 -16.71 -22.02
CA ILE A 352 -5.81 -16.16 -20.93
C ILE A 352 -4.43 -16.81 -20.90
N LEU A 353 -4.36 -18.14 -21.00
CA LEU A 353 -3.10 -18.87 -21.02
C LEU A 353 -2.24 -18.47 -22.22
N GLU A 354 -2.83 -18.21 -23.38
CA GLU A 354 -2.09 -17.74 -24.56
C GLU A 354 -1.55 -16.32 -24.36
N LYS A 355 -2.35 -15.40 -23.82
CA LYS A 355 -1.85 -14.06 -23.45
C LYS A 355 -0.72 -14.13 -22.43
N ILE A 356 -0.83 -15.01 -21.44
CA ILE A 356 0.24 -15.27 -20.46
C ILE A 356 1.49 -15.80 -21.17
N ARG A 357 1.35 -16.76 -22.09
CA ARG A 357 2.48 -17.30 -22.88
C ARG A 357 3.21 -16.20 -23.63
N GLN A 358 2.49 -15.26 -24.24
CA GLN A 358 3.08 -14.11 -24.92
C GLN A 358 3.92 -13.24 -23.97
N GLN A 359 3.42 -12.96 -22.76
CA GLN A 359 4.16 -12.20 -21.75
C GLN A 359 5.41 -12.95 -21.25
N ILE A 360 5.30 -14.26 -21.04
CA ILE A 360 6.45 -15.13 -20.68
C ILE A 360 7.49 -15.15 -21.82
N LEU A 361 7.05 -15.24 -23.08
CA LEU A 361 7.92 -15.22 -24.25
C LEU A 361 8.69 -13.89 -24.35
N GLN A 362 8.03 -12.75 -24.14
CA GLN A 362 8.70 -11.45 -24.14
C GLN A 362 9.81 -11.35 -23.08
N LYS A 363 9.58 -11.93 -21.90
CA LYS A 363 10.51 -11.82 -20.76
C LYS A 363 11.61 -12.88 -20.74
N PHE A 364 11.31 -14.09 -21.21
CA PHE A 364 12.20 -15.25 -21.10
C PHE A 364 12.56 -15.89 -22.45
N GLY A 365 12.04 -15.39 -23.57
CA GLY A 365 12.29 -15.96 -24.90
C GLY A 365 13.78 -16.00 -25.28
N SER A 366 14.56 -15.00 -24.84
CA SER A 366 16.02 -14.99 -25.02
C SER A 366 16.75 -16.10 -24.25
N LYS A 367 16.09 -16.76 -23.29
CA LYS A 367 16.63 -17.90 -22.53
C LYS A 367 16.27 -19.26 -23.15
N GLY A 368 15.56 -19.27 -24.29
CA GLY A 368 15.21 -20.46 -25.05
C GLY A 368 13.82 -21.02 -24.75
N GLY A 369 13.28 -21.80 -25.71
CA GLY A 369 11.93 -22.35 -25.67
C GLY A 369 11.66 -23.24 -24.45
N ALA A 370 12.63 -24.07 -24.05
CA ALA A 370 12.49 -24.95 -22.88
C ALA A 370 12.22 -24.18 -21.58
N VAL A 371 12.81 -22.99 -21.40
CA VAL A 371 12.55 -22.14 -20.24
C VAL A 371 11.11 -21.61 -20.29
N VAL A 372 10.66 -21.13 -21.45
CA VAL A 372 9.28 -20.66 -21.64
C VAL A 372 8.28 -21.79 -21.36
N ASP A 373 8.51 -22.98 -21.90
CA ASP A 373 7.62 -24.12 -21.73
C ASP A 373 7.60 -24.63 -20.28
N GLY A 374 8.73 -24.64 -19.59
CA GLY A 374 8.80 -24.96 -18.15
C GLY A 374 8.01 -23.96 -17.29
N ASN A 375 8.13 -22.65 -17.56
CA ASN A 375 7.32 -21.64 -16.87
C ASN A 375 5.83 -21.83 -17.16
N MET A 376 5.45 -22.10 -18.42
CA MET A 376 4.05 -22.38 -18.77
C MET A 376 3.52 -23.67 -18.16
N GLY A 377 4.38 -24.68 -17.97
CA GLY A 377 4.07 -25.90 -17.22
C GLY A 377 3.67 -25.61 -15.78
N VAL A 378 4.48 -24.81 -15.08
CA VAL A 378 4.18 -24.34 -13.71
C VAL A 378 2.87 -23.56 -13.66
N ILE A 379 2.58 -22.71 -14.64
CA ILE A 379 1.34 -21.91 -14.66
C ILE A 379 0.11 -22.81 -14.82
N ARG A 380 0.13 -23.75 -15.77
CA ARG A 380 -0.99 -24.70 -15.97
C ARG A 380 -1.22 -25.56 -14.72
N GLU A 381 -0.17 -26.16 -14.20
CA GLU A 381 -0.31 -26.99 -12.99
C GLU A 381 -0.68 -26.14 -11.76
N GLY A 382 -0.24 -24.88 -11.70
CA GLY A 382 -0.67 -23.93 -10.67
C GLY A 382 -2.18 -23.67 -10.69
N VAL A 383 -2.81 -23.63 -11.87
CA VAL A 383 -4.28 -23.56 -11.99
C VAL A 383 -4.92 -24.81 -11.39
N GLU A 384 -4.45 -25.99 -11.78
CA GLU A 384 -5.02 -27.29 -11.37
C GLU A 384 -4.81 -27.61 -9.88
N ALA A 385 -3.63 -27.28 -9.34
CA ALA A 385 -3.25 -27.57 -7.97
C ALA A 385 -3.90 -26.63 -6.95
N THR A 386 -4.43 -25.48 -7.39
CA THR A 386 -5.10 -24.52 -6.52
C THR A 386 -6.48 -25.03 -6.12
N ARG A 387 -6.72 -25.12 -4.81
CA ARG A 387 -7.96 -25.67 -4.25
C ARG A 387 -8.66 -24.63 -3.39
N LYS A 388 -9.97 -24.49 -3.57
CA LYS A 388 -10.82 -23.69 -2.69
C LYS A 388 -10.96 -24.38 -1.33
N VAL A 389 -10.81 -23.63 -0.25
CA VAL A 389 -11.12 -24.09 1.10
C VAL A 389 -12.60 -23.85 1.35
N ASP A 390 -13.40 -24.92 1.32
CA ASP A 390 -14.85 -24.86 1.51
C ASP A 390 -15.22 -24.81 3.00
N TYR A 391 -14.86 -23.69 3.63
CA TYR A 391 -15.05 -23.47 5.06
C TYR A 391 -16.53 -23.39 5.48
N GLU A 392 -17.48 -23.30 4.55
CA GLU A 392 -18.92 -23.29 4.85
C GLU A 392 -19.50 -24.71 5.00
N SER A 393 -18.79 -25.72 4.53
CA SER A 393 -19.22 -27.11 4.68
C SER A 393 -19.16 -27.59 6.13
N ALA A 394 -20.00 -28.58 6.46
CA ALA A 394 -20.14 -29.09 7.82
C ALA A 394 -18.80 -29.57 8.44
N ALA A 395 -17.89 -30.09 7.61
CA ALA A 395 -16.55 -30.54 8.04
C ALA A 395 -15.69 -29.44 8.69
N PHE A 396 -15.99 -28.15 8.44
CA PHE A 396 -15.23 -27.01 8.92
C PHE A 396 -15.92 -26.24 10.07
N ALA A 397 -17.15 -26.62 10.41
CA ALA A 397 -17.91 -26.04 11.53
C ALA A 397 -17.40 -26.53 12.89
N ASP A 398 -16.96 -27.80 12.97
CA ASP A 398 -16.59 -28.47 14.24
C ASP A 398 -15.18 -28.15 14.77
N VAL A 399 -14.46 -27.24 14.12
CA VAL A 399 -13.05 -26.90 14.44
C VAL A 399 -12.94 -25.76 15.48
N GLU A 400 -14.04 -25.13 15.86
CA GLU A 400 -14.02 -23.92 16.71
C GLU A 400 -13.64 -24.19 18.19
N GLY A 401 -13.64 -25.45 18.64
CA GLY A 401 -13.46 -25.82 20.05
C GLY A 401 -12.05 -26.23 20.50
N LYS A 402 -11.05 -26.36 19.61
CA LYS A 402 -9.70 -26.80 19.98
C LYS A 402 -8.65 -25.75 19.61
N PHE A 403 -8.28 -24.94 20.60
CA PHE A 403 -7.28 -23.90 20.44
C PHE A 403 -5.88 -24.50 20.33
N ALA A 404 -5.14 -24.17 19.28
CA ALA A 404 -3.68 -24.23 19.34
C ALA A 404 -3.21 -23.19 20.39
N PRO A 405 -2.31 -23.55 21.32
CA PRO A 405 -1.85 -22.61 22.33
C PRO A 405 -1.23 -21.39 21.67
N ILE A 406 -1.59 -20.20 22.15
CA ILE A 406 -0.91 -18.96 21.77
C ILE A 406 0.55 -19.10 22.18
N MET A 407 1.44 -19.26 21.21
CA MET A 407 2.87 -19.29 21.47
C MET A 407 3.30 -17.90 21.93
N LEU A 408 3.33 -17.69 23.25
CA LEU A 408 3.80 -16.43 23.82
C LEU A 408 5.25 -16.23 23.40
N ARG A 409 5.52 -15.15 22.66
CA ARG A 409 6.88 -14.71 22.35
C ARG A 409 7.54 -14.28 23.66
N ASN A 410 8.18 -15.22 24.34
CA ASN A 410 8.94 -14.99 25.55
C ASN A 410 10.44 -14.94 25.24
N VAL A 411 11.21 -14.35 26.15
CA VAL A 411 12.66 -14.15 25.99
C VAL A 411 13.39 -15.49 25.77
N SER A 412 12.87 -16.59 26.30
CA SER A 412 13.39 -17.95 26.10
C SER A 412 13.34 -18.43 24.65
N LEU A 413 12.35 -17.99 23.86
CA LEU A 413 12.25 -18.35 22.43
C LEU A 413 13.35 -17.66 21.63
N SER A 414 13.60 -16.37 21.88
CA SER A 414 14.72 -15.63 21.28
C SER A 414 16.08 -16.20 21.69
N ALA A 415 16.23 -16.60 22.96
CA ALA A 415 17.46 -17.24 23.45
C ALA A 415 17.69 -18.64 22.83
N SER A 416 16.63 -19.40 22.57
CA SER A 416 16.72 -20.74 21.96
C SER A 416 17.16 -20.74 20.49
N MET A 417 16.94 -19.61 19.79
CA MET A 417 17.36 -19.38 18.40
C MET A 417 18.83 -18.95 18.29
N CYS A 418 19.46 -18.57 19.41
CA CYS A 418 20.88 -18.28 19.53
C CYS A 418 21.62 -19.48 20.14
N LYS A 419 21.65 -20.63 19.48
CA LYS A 419 22.66 -21.65 19.80
C LYS A 419 23.94 -21.32 19.04
N PRO A 420 25.09 -21.11 19.70
CA PRO A 420 26.36 -21.06 19.00
C PRO A 420 26.66 -22.45 18.44
N SER A 421 26.78 -22.54 17.12
CA SER A 421 27.29 -23.73 16.46
C SER A 421 28.79 -23.88 16.77
N GLY A 422 29.15 -24.94 17.50
CA GLY A 422 30.48 -25.53 17.47
C GLY A 422 31.43 -25.11 18.59
N THR A 423 31.54 -25.97 19.61
CA THR A 423 32.80 -26.16 20.32
C THR A 423 33.78 -26.84 19.36
N SER A 424 34.73 -26.09 18.80
CA SER A 424 35.93 -26.70 18.21
C SER A 424 36.78 -27.23 19.37
N SER A 425 36.93 -28.55 19.47
CA SER A 425 37.95 -29.17 20.31
C SER A 425 39.32 -28.83 19.73
N CYS A 426 40.16 -28.14 20.51
CA CYS A 426 41.60 -28.07 20.23
C CYS A 426 42.19 -29.48 20.38
N GLY A 427 42.81 -29.95 19.31
CA GLY A 427 43.72 -31.09 19.24
C GLY A 427 44.72 -30.81 18.13
#